data_AF-A0AAU8FMK8-F1
#
_entry.id   AF-A0AAU8FMK8-F1
#
_cell.length_a   1.000
_cell.length_b   1.000
_cell.length_c   1.000
_cell.angle_alpha   90.00
_cell.angle_beta   90.00
_cell.angle_gamma   90.00
#
_symmetry.space_group_name_H-M   'P 1'
#
loop_
_entity.id
_entity.type
_entity.pdbx_description
1 polymer ?
#
loop_
_entity_poly.entity_id
_entity_poly.type
_entity_poly.pdbx_seq_one_letter_code
_entity_poly.pdbx_strand_id
1 'polypeptide(L)'
;MKKPMKRFLLLIAGVLMLGFVTSCKEEGPHKDDIVKFSAVINSSPTVPKATSSAQGTGVFEYNKNTMDLKYNINFQNIKPTSVTLNAANPAWERGGIIQTLAENPTGQVTGTYKLKNEEEQTQLIMGMMYINIPTEENPYGEIRGQIIADKYEE
;
A
#
# COMPACT_ATOMS: atom_id res chain seq x y z
N MET A 1 45.28 47.24 70.18
CA MET A 1 46.08 46.24 69.42
C MET A 1 45.29 45.93 68.14
N LYS A 2 45.66 46.46 66.96
CA LYS A 2 46.48 45.81 65.88
C LYS A 2 46.06 44.34 65.66
N LYS A 3 45.53 43.86 64.52
CA LYS A 3 45.66 44.18 63.08
C LYS A 3 44.49 43.57 62.26
N PRO A 4 44.27 43.98 61.00
CA PRO A 4 43.15 43.57 60.13
C PRO A 4 43.50 42.40 59.19
N MET A 5 42.50 41.63 58.74
CA MET A 5 42.63 40.66 57.65
C MET A 5 41.82 41.09 56.42
N LYS A 6 42.54 41.20 55.30
CA LYS A 6 42.04 41.52 53.96
C LYS A 6 41.52 40.26 53.25
N ARG A 7 40.41 40.46 52.52
CA ARG A 7 40.05 39.93 51.20
C ARG A 7 40.14 38.41 50.94
N PHE A 8 39.01 37.82 50.54
CA PHE A 8 38.96 37.18 49.22
C PHE A 8 37.51 37.14 48.69
N LEU A 9 37.29 37.86 47.60
CA LEU A 9 36.11 37.77 46.75
C LEU A 9 36.36 36.55 45.84
N LEU A 10 35.50 35.53 45.87
CA LEU A 10 35.58 34.39 44.95
C LEU A 10 34.24 34.26 44.23
N LEU A 11 34.28 34.66 42.96
CA LEU A 11 33.23 34.54 41.95
C LEU A 11 32.97 33.06 41.67
N ILE A 12 31.73 32.59 41.81
CA ILE A 12 31.31 31.28 41.31
C ILE A 12 30.97 31.46 39.82
N ALA A 13 31.88 31.00 38.98
CA ALA A 13 31.68 30.86 37.54
C ALA A 13 30.95 29.55 37.24
N GLY A 14 29.85 29.67 36.49
CA GLY A 14 29.43 28.81 35.36
C GLY A 14 29.28 27.31 35.55
N VAL A 15 28.08 26.79 35.27
CA VAL A 15 27.84 25.87 34.14
C VAL A 15 26.38 26.09 33.66
N LEU A 16 26.20 26.78 32.53
CA LEU A 16 24.95 26.76 31.77
C LEU A 16 25.05 25.58 30.80
N MET A 17 24.30 24.51 31.08
CA MET A 17 24.17 23.35 30.19
C MET A 17 23.47 23.80 28.90
N LEU A 18 24.26 24.00 27.84
CA LEU A 18 23.76 24.10 26.47
C LEU A 18 23.27 22.72 26.04
N GLY A 19 21.95 22.53 26.08
CA GLY A 19 21.30 21.35 25.51
C GLY A 19 21.47 21.33 24.00
N PHE A 20 22.22 20.35 23.50
CA PHE A 20 22.18 20.01 22.09
C PHE A 20 20.87 19.25 21.83
N VAL A 21 19.86 19.97 21.34
CA VAL A 21 18.72 19.33 20.68
C VAL A 21 19.26 18.71 19.40
N THR A 22 19.50 17.40 19.44
CA THR A 22 19.72 16.63 18.22
C THR A 22 18.41 16.65 17.45
N SER A 23 18.33 17.54 16.47
CA SER A 23 17.33 17.52 15.42
C SER A 23 17.50 16.19 14.70
N CYS A 24 16.65 15.21 15.04
CA CYS A 24 16.49 14.03 14.21
C CYS A 24 16.06 14.53 12.85
N LYS A 25 16.97 14.42 11.90
CA LYS A 25 16.74 14.68 10.50
C LYS A 25 15.69 13.66 10.05
N GLU A 26 14.52 14.11 9.61
CA GLU A 26 13.54 13.24 8.95
C GLU A 26 14.22 12.66 7.71
N GLU A 27 14.61 11.40 7.79
CA GLU A 27 15.06 10.64 6.63
C GLU A 27 13.82 10.35 5.79
N GLY A 28 13.87 10.69 4.50
CA GLY A 28 12.82 10.32 3.55
C GLY A 28 12.58 8.81 3.53
N PRO A 29 11.47 8.32 2.96
CA PRO A 29 11.05 6.93 3.10
C PRO A 29 12.19 5.97 2.73
N HIS A 30 12.54 5.09 3.67
CA HIS A 30 13.58 4.10 3.48
C HIS A 30 13.10 3.10 2.42
N LYS A 31 14.03 2.49 1.68
CA LYS A 31 13.74 1.47 0.68
C LYS A 31 12.97 0.26 1.27
N ASP A 32 12.98 0.12 2.59
CA ASP A 32 12.28 -0.92 3.38
C ASP A 32 10.75 -0.66 3.56
N ASP A 33 10.26 0.50 3.10
CA ASP A 33 8.86 0.91 3.29
C ASP A 33 7.93 0.53 2.12
N ILE A 34 8.49 0.07 1.00
CA ILE A 34 7.71 -0.38 -0.17
C ILE A 34 7.65 -1.91 -0.23
N VAL A 35 6.44 -2.47 -0.27
CA VAL A 35 6.20 -3.90 -0.52
C VAL A 35 5.59 -4.06 -1.90
N LYS A 36 6.11 -5.01 -2.69
CA LYS A 36 5.61 -5.31 -4.03
C LYS A 36 4.65 -6.49 -4.02
N PHE A 37 3.63 -6.39 -4.85
CA PHE A 37 2.63 -7.43 -5.04
C PHE A 37 2.36 -7.60 -6.54
N SER A 38 1.85 -8.77 -6.89
CA SER A 38 1.39 -9.08 -8.23
C SER A 38 0.05 -9.81 -8.22
N ALA A 39 -0.64 -9.76 -9.37
CA ALA A 39 -1.86 -10.50 -9.62
C ALA A 39 -1.83 -11.09 -11.02
N VAL A 40 -2.08 -12.39 -11.14
CA VAL A 40 -2.40 -13.04 -12.43
C VAL A 40 -3.91 -13.04 -12.57
N ILE A 41 -4.43 -12.36 -13.60
CA ILE A 41 -5.86 -12.09 -13.77
C ILE A 41 -6.39 -12.95 -14.93
N ASN A 42 -7.31 -13.87 -14.63
CA ASN A 42 -7.93 -14.75 -15.62
C ASN A 42 -9.31 -15.25 -15.13
N SER A 43 -10.00 -16.09 -15.89
CA SER A 43 -11.36 -16.55 -15.54
C SER A 43 -11.40 -17.72 -14.54
N SER A 44 -10.28 -18.41 -14.31
CA SER A 44 -10.25 -19.60 -13.44
C SER A 44 -10.67 -19.34 -11.99
N PRO A 45 -10.27 -18.23 -11.34
CA PRO A 45 -10.62 -17.95 -9.95
C PRO A 45 -11.94 -17.15 -9.80
N THR A 46 -12.74 -16.96 -10.86
CA THR A 46 -13.97 -16.17 -10.73
C THR A 46 -15.07 -16.96 -10.02
N VAL A 47 -15.92 -16.23 -9.28
CA VAL A 47 -17.08 -16.78 -8.56
C VAL A 47 -18.30 -15.87 -8.81
N PRO A 48 -19.25 -16.24 -9.69
CA PRO A 48 -19.41 -17.54 -10.35
C PRO A 48 -18.30 -17.80 -11.38
N LYS A 49 -18.09 -19.08 -11.72
CA LYS A 49 -17.07 -19.47 -12.69
C LYS A 49 -17.44 -18.98 -14.09
N ALA A 50 -16.57 -18.18 -14.69
CA ALA A 50 -16.66 -17.72 -16.06
C ALA A 50 -15.73 -18.56 -16.95
N THR A 51 -16.03 -18.56 -18.25
CA THR A 51 -15.14 -19.14 -19.28
C THR A 51 -14.78 -18.03 -20.24
N SER A 52 -13.50 -17.63 -20.26
CA SER A 52 -13.01 -16.58 -21.13
C SER A 52 -11.56 -16.84 -21.53
N SER A 53 -11.18 -16.37 -22.71
CA SER A 53 -9.77 -16.27 -23.14
C SER A 53 -9.14 -14.94 -22.73
N ALA A 54 -9.87 -14.09 -22.02
CA ALA A 54 -9.36 -12.86 -21.44
C ALA A 54 -8.27 -13.16 -20.41
N GLN A 55 -7.26 -12.31 -20.40
CA GLN A 55 -6.12 -12.43 -19.50
C GLN A 55 -5.61 -11.06 -19.12
N GLY A 56 -4.95 -10.99 -17.97
CA GLY A 56 -4.32 -9.77 -17.49
C GLY A 56 -3.30 -10.02 -16.39
N THR A 57 -2.61 -8.95 -16.02
CA THR A 57 -1.62 -8.91 -14.95
C THR A 57 -1.76 -7.60 -14.19
N GLY A 58 -1.60 -7.65 -12.88
CA GLY A 58 -1.45 -6.47 -12.04
C GLY A 58 -0.09 -6.47 -11.35
N VAL A 59 0.56 -5.31 -11.28
CA VAL A 59 1.73 -5.06 -10.44
C VAL A 59 1.40 -3.91 -9.50
N PHE A 60 1.77 -4.07 -8.23
CA PHE A 60 1.43 -3.13 -7.18
C PHE A 60 2.62 -2.81 -6.29
N GLU A 61 2.68 -1.57 -5.81
CA GLU A 61 3.66 -1.11 -4.84
C GLU A 61 2.93 -0.44 -3.67
N TYR A 62 3.01 -1.04 -2.50
CA TYR A 62 2.40 -0.54 -1.27
C TYR A 62 3.44 0.16 -0.41
N ASN A 63 3.20 1.43 -0.10
CA ASN A 63 4.01 2.20 0.84
C ASN A 63 3.42 2.15 2.25
N LYS A 64 4.14 1.54 3.20
CA LYS A 64 3.69 1.31 4.57
C LYS A 64 3.45 2.60 5.36
N ASN A 65 4.18 3.67 5.06
CA ASN A 65 4.09 4.94 5.81
C ASN A 65 2.92 5.80 5.34
N THR A 66 2.70 5.85 4.02
CA THR A 66 1.66 6.69 3.41
C THR A 66 0.36 5.96 3.17
N MET A 67 0.36 4.63 3.29
CA MET A 67 -0.74 3.73 2.94
C MET A 67 -1.14 3.77 1.45
N ASP A 68 -0.26 4.26 0.58
CA ASP A 68 -0.52 4.31 -0.85
C ASP A 68 -0.22 2.97 -1.53
N LEU A 69 -1.21 2.42 -2.21
CA LEU A 69 -1.10 1.28 -3.12
C LEU A 69 -1.09 1.78 -4.56
N LYS A 70 0.09 1.91 -5.15
CA LYS A 70 0.23 2.17 -6.59
C LYS A 70 -0.06 0.90 -7.36
N TYR A 71 -0.71 1.03 -8.52
CA TYR A 71 -1.07 -0.10 -9.35
C TYR A 71 -0.82 0.18 -10.84
N ASN A 72 -0.47 -0.88 -11.55
CA ASN A 72 -0.45 -0.96 -13.01
C ASN A 72 -1.08 -2.29 -13.43
N ILE A 73 -2.26 -2.22 -14.02
CA ILE A 73 -3.08 -3.36 -14.39
C ILE A 73 -3.20 -3.38 -15.91
N ASN A 74 -2.80 -4.47 -16.54
CA ASN A 74 -2.92 -4.68 -17.98
C ASN A 74 -3.86 -5.86 -18.24
N PHE A 75 -4.68 -5.77 -19.28
CA PHE A 75 -5.61 -6.81 -19.68
C PHE A 75 -5.91 -6.74 -21.18
N GLN A 76 -6.33 -7.87 -21.74
CA GLN A 76 -6.58 -8.02 -23.16
C GLN A 76 -7.69 -9.03 -23.44
N ASN A 77 -8.23 -9.00 -24.66
CA ASN A 77 -9.31 -9.88 -25.13
C ASN A 77 -10.60 -9.78 -24.30
N ILE A 78 -10.89 -8.59 -23.78
CA ILE A 78 -12.05 -8.31 -22.92
C ILE A 78 -12.58 -6.89 -23.20
N LYS A 79 -13.87 -6.67 -23.01
CA LYS A 79 -14.52 -5.35 -23.03
C LYS A 79 -15.12 -5.05 -21.65
N PRO A 80 -14.32 -4.53 -20.70
CA PRO A 80 -14.78 -4.35 -19.32
C PRO A 80 -15.81 -3.23 -19.20
N THR A 81 -16.75 -3.40 -18.28
CA THR A 81 -17.59 -2.29 -17.79
C THR A 81 -16.84 -1.49 -16.71
N SER A 82 -15.94 -2.14 -15.97
CA SER A 82 -15.08 -1.50 -14.98
C SER A 82 -13.84 -2.35 -14.65
N VAL A 83 -12.92 -1.76 -13.90
CA VAL A 83 -11.90 -2.49 -13.14
C VAL A 83 -12.08 -2.10 -11.67
N THR A 84 -12.28 -3.09 -10.80
CA THR A 84 -12.54 -2.85 -9.37
C THR A 84 -11.51 -3.54 -8.49
N LEU A 85 -11.15 -2.86 -7.40
CA LEU A 85 -10.48 -3.45 -6.26
C LEU A 85 -11.53 -3.96 -5.30
N ASN A 86 -11.43 -5.24 -4.94
CA ASN A 86 -12.35 -5.92 -4.03
C ASN A 86 -11.56 -6.63 -2.92
N ALA A 87 -12.23 -6.97 -1.83
CA ALA A 87 -11.69 -7.87 -0.82
C ALA A 87 -12.73 -8.92 -0.40
N ALA A 88 -12.26 -10.14 -0.13
CA ALA A 88 -13.08 -11.24 0.35
C ALA A 88 -12.37 -12.00 1.49
N ASN A 89 -13.15 -12.45 2.46
CA ASN A 89 -12.70 -13.37 3.50
C ASN A 89 -13.74 -14.49 3.65
N PRO A 90 -13.42 -15.74 3.25
CA PRO A 90 -12.13 -16.19 2.75
C PRO A 90 -11.78 -15.68 1.34
N ALA A 91 -10.48 -15.66 0.99
CA ALA A 91 -9.98 -15.02 -0.23
C ALA A 91 -10.54 -15.62 -1.53
N TRP A 92 -10.96 -16.90 -1.54
CA TRP A 92 -11.52 -17.54 -2.73
C TRP A 92 -13.00 -17.23 -2.98
N GLU A 93 -13.67 -16.50 -2.09
CA GLU A 93 -15.07 -16.11 -2.26
C GLU A 93 -15.21 -14.76 -2.96
N ARG A 94 -16.45 -14.43 -3.35
CA ARG A 94 -16.77 -13.07 -3.78
C ARG A 94 -16.83 -12.18 -2.56
N GLY A 95 -16.40 -10.95 -2.73
CA GLY A 95 -16.46 -9.94 -1.68
C GLY A 95 -16.72 -8.54 -2.22
N GLY A 96 -16.90 -7.60 -1.29
CA GLY A 96 -17.33 -6.24 -1.60
C GLY A 96 -16.33 -5.46 -2.43
N ILE A 97 -16.83 -4.45 -3.14
CA ILE A 97 -16.00 -3.47 -3.84
C ILE A 97 -15.43 -2.50 -2.80
N ILE A 98 -14.10 -2.39 -2.78
CA ILE A 98 -13.38 -1.36 -2.02
C ILE A 98 -13.35 -0.06 -2.82
N GLN A 99 -13.01 -0.15 -4.11
CA GLN A 99 -12.85 0.98 -5.00
C GLN A 99 -13.06 0.58 -6.46
N THR A 100 -13.80 1.39 -7.22
CA THR A 100 -13.77 1.36 -8.68
C THR A 100 -12.54 2.11 -9.17
N LEU A 101 -11.61 1.42 -9.82
CA LEU A 101 -10.34 2.00 -10.28
C LEU A 101 -10.49 2.68 -11.65
N ALA A 102 -11.36 2.15 -12.51
CA ALA A 102 -11.72 2.75 -13.79
C ALA A 102 -13.09 2.26 -14.27
N GLU A 103 -13.77 3.09 -15.07
CA GLU A 103 -15.01 2.75 -15.79
C GLU A 103 -14.73 2.63 -17.29
N ASN A 104 -15.30 1.59 -17.91
CA ASN A 104 -15.11 1.25 -19.33
C ASN A 104 -13.65 1.33 -19.84
N PRO A 105 -12.63 0.83 -19.08
CA PRO A 105 -11.24 1.00 -19.48
C PRO A 105 -10.85 0.11 -20.66
N THR A 106 -9.76 0.49 -21.33
CA THR A 106 -9.17 -0.30 -22.42
C THR A 106 -7.69 -0.55 -22.18
N GLY A 107 -7.27 -1.82 -22.26
CA GLY A 107 -5.86 -2.24 -22.24
C GLY A 107 -5.14 -2.12 -20.89
N GLN A 108 -5.11 -0.92 -20.30
CA GLN A 108 -4.31 -0.62 -19.12
C GLN A 108 -5.04 0.34 -18.17
N VAL A 109 -4.87 0.12 -16.86
CA VAL A 109 -5.34 1.00 -15.79
C VAL A 109 -4.19 1.21 -14.81
N THR A 110 -3.82 2.47 -14.58
CA THR A 110 -2.75 2.86 -13.64
C THR A 110 -3.24 3.92 -12.68
N GLY A 111 -2.71 3.93 -11.46
CA GLY A 111 -3.05 4.94 -10.48
C GLY A 111 -2.56 4.60 -9.09
N THR A 112 -3.10 5.30 -8.10
CA THR A 112 -2.83 5.09 -6.68
C THR A 112 -4.15 5.00 -5.93
N TYR A 113 -4.29 3.99 -5.09
CA TYR A 113 -5.35 3.89 -4.10
C TYR A 113 -4.75 4.06 -2.71
N LYS A 114 -5.23 5.06 -1.95
CA LYS A 114 -4.84 5.21 -0.55
C LYS A 114 -5.73 4.30 0.30
N LEU A 115 -5.13 3.32 0.96
CA LEU A 115 -5.85 2.46 1.91
C LEU A 115 -6.38 3.32 3.05
N LYS A 116 -7.62 3.03 3.46
CA LYS A 116 -8.37 3.88 4.41
C LYS A 116 -8.06 3.57 5.87
N ASN A 117 -7.68 2.33 6.18
CA ASN A 117 -7.49 1.86 7.55
C ASN A 117 -6.59 0.60 7.60
N GLU A 118 -6.27 0.17 8.82
CA GLU A 118 -5.46 -1.02 9.07
C GLU A 118 -6.15 -2.32 8.65
N GLU A 119 -7.48 -2.34 8.54
CA GLU A 119 -8.23 -3.50 8.05
C GLU A 119 -7.93 -3.75 6.57
N GLU A 120 -8.00 -2.71 5.73
CA GLU A 120 -7.61 -2.80 4.32
C GLU A 120 -6.13 -3.20 4.18
N GLN A 121 -5.25 -2.68 5.05
CA GLN A 121 -3.85 -3.09 5.05
C GLN A 121 -3.70 -4.58 5.36
N THR A 122 -4.43 -5.08 6.35
CA THR A 122 -4.44 -6.50 6.71
C THR A 122 -4.97 -7.36 5.56
N GLN A 123 -6.06 -6.92 4.92
CA GLN A 123 -6.63 -7.60 3.75
C GLN A 123 -5.63 -7.66 2.57
N LEU A 124 -4.86 -6.59 2.33
CA LEU A 124 -3.81 -6.60 1.31
C LEU A 124 -2.70 -7.60 1.66
N ILE A 125 -2.16 -7.51 2.88
CA ILE A 125 -1.02 -8.34 3.33
C ILE A 125 -1.40 -9.82 3.40
N MET A 126 -2.62 -10.15 3.81
CA MET A 126 -3.12 -11.53 3.86
C MET A 126 -3.56 -12.07 2.50
N GLY A 127 -3.43 -11.29 1.42
CA GLY A 127 -3.83 -11.71 0.08
C GLY A 127 -5.34 -11.90 -0.06
N MET A 128 -6.15 -11.10 0.64
CA MET A 128 -7.62 -11.06 0.57
C MET A 128 -8.13 -10.08 -0.49
N MET A 129 -7.31 -9.09 -0.88
CA MET A 129 -7.63 -8.16 -1.96
C MET A 129 -7.39 -8.74 -3.35
N TYR A 130 -8.27 -8.41 -4.30
CA TYR A 130 -8.18 -8.87 -5.68
C TYR A 130 -8.66 -7.81 -6.66
N ILE A 131 -8.16 -7.91 -7.90
CA ILE A 131 -8.72 -7.20 -9.04
C ILE A 131 -9.84 -8.03 -9.63
N ASN A 132 -10.98 -7.38 -9.87
CA ASN A 132 -12.11 -7.93 -10.60
C ASN A 132 -12.39 -7.09 -11.84
N ILE A 133 -12.63 -7.75 -12.97
CA ILE A 133 -12.91 -7.09 -14.24
C ILE A 133 -14.21 -7.68 -14.81
N PRO A 134 -15.37 -7.05 -14.50
CA PRO A 134 -16.65 -7.46 -15.05
C PRO A 134 -16.86 -6.98 -16.49
N THR A 135 -17.70 -7.72 -17.20
CA THR A 135 -18.26 -7.35 -18.51
C THR A 135 -19.78 -7.28 -18.42
N GLU A 136 -20.45 -6.91 -19.51
CA GLU A 136 -21.91 -6.92 -19.56
C GLU A 136 -22.45 -8.35 -19.40
N GLU A 137 -21.77 -9.34 -20.00
CA GLU A 137 -22.13 -10.75 -19.97
C GLU A 137 -21.77 -11.43 -18.65
N ASN A 138 -20.69 -10.99 -18.00
CA ASN A 138 -20.23 -11.50 -16.70
C ASN A 138 -20.18 -10.36 -15.66
N PRO A 139 -21.34 -9.88 -15.17
CA PRO A 139 -21.40 -8.69 -14.31
C PRO A 139 -20.77 -8.89 -12.93
N TYR A 140 -20.60 -10.14 -12.50
CA TYR A 140 -19.90 -10.48 -11.25
C TYR A 140 -18.38 -10.62 -11.42
N GLY A 141 -17.86 -10.50 -12.64
CA GLY A 141 -16.44 -10.66 -12.97
C GLY A 141 -16.24 -11.69 -14.08
N GLU A 142 -15.71 -11.28 -15.22
CA GLU A 142 -15.27 -12.20 -16.28
C GLU A 142 -13.88 -12.76 -15.99
N ILE A 143 -13.00 -11.92 -15.45
CA ILE A 143 -11.67 -12.30 -14.99
C ILE A 143 -11.37 -11.66 -13.63
N ARG A 144 -10.59 -12.39 -12.83
CA ARG A 144 -10.17 -12.00 -11.48
C ARG A 144 -8.73 -12.42 -11.22
N GLY A 145 -8.01 -11.65 -10.41
CA GLY A 145 -6.68 -12.03 -9.90
C GLY A 145 -6.47 -11.55 -8.48
N GLN A 146 -6.08 -12.48 -7.60
CA GLN A 146 -5.72 -12.16 -6.22
C GLN A 146 -4.42 -11.36 -6.18
N ILE A 147 -4.34 -10.33 -5.34
CA ILE A 147 -3.14 -9.52 -5.12
C ILE A 147 -2.32 -10.21 -4.05
N ILE A 148 -1.15 -10.75 -4.43
CA ILE A 148 -0.28 -11.56 -3.57
C ILE A 148 1.10 -10.91 -3.51
N ALA A 149 1.71 -10.92 -2.32
CA ALA A 149 3.05 -10.37 -2.13
C ALA A 149 4.06 -11.12 -3.02
N ASP A 150 4.92 -10.37 -3.69
CA ASP A 150 6.01 -10.95 -4.46
C ASP A 150 6.98 -11.66 -3.50
N LYS A 151 7.54 -12.80 -3.93
CA LYS A 151 8.57 -13.48 -3.14
C LYS A 151 9.80 -12.58 -3.11
N TYR A 152 10.38 -12.37 -1.92
CA TYR A 152 11.71 -11.79 -1.82
C TYR A 152 12.68 -12.76 -2.50
N GLU A 153 13.29 -12.33 -3.60
CA GLU A 153 14.47 -13.01 -4.15
C GLU A 153 15.67 -12.58 -3.29
N GLU A 154 16.24 -13.53 -2.55
CA GLU A 154 17.51 -13.37 -1.81
C GLU A 154 18.72 -13.30 -2.76
#